data_AF-K9KC56-F1
#
_entry.id   AF-K9KC56-F1
#
_cell.length_a   1.000
_cell.length_b   1.000
_cell.length_c   1.000
_cell.angle_alpha   90.00
_cell.angle_beta   90.00
_cell.angle_gamma   90.00
#
_symmetry.space_group_name_H-M   'P 1'
#
loop_
_entity.id
_entity.type
_entity.pdbx_description
1 polymer ?
#
loop_
_entity_poly.entity_id
_entity_poly.type
_entity_poly.pdbx_seq_one_letter_code
_entity_poly.pdbx_strand_id
1 'polypeptide(L)'
;LTQHSAAETSGGVGEKPDVLSQDLGMEGEKSPAEDQMRMKWESLHQEFSTKQKLLQNVLEQEQEQVLYSRPNRLLSGVPLYKGDGETQDKSAVTSLLDGLNQSFEEVSSQGGGTKRQSIHLEQKLYDGVSATSTWLDDVEERLFVTTALLPEETETCLFNQETLAKDIKEMSEEMDKNKNLFSQAFPENGDNRDVIEDTLGCLLGRLSLLDSVVNQRCHQMKERLQQILNFQNDLKVLFTSLADNKYIILQKLANVFEQPVAEQIEAIQQAEDGLKELDAGIIELKRRGDKLQIEQPSMQELSKLQDMYDELMMTIGSRRTGLNQNLALKSQYERALQDLADLLETGREKM
;
A
#
# COMPACT_ATOMS: atom_id res chain seq x y z
N LEU A 1 4.13 -8.33 -122.30
CA LEU A 1 5.38 -8.77 -122.96
C LEU A 1 6.11 -7.50 -123.37
N THR A 2 6.95 -6.91 -122.51
CA THR A 2 8.33 -7.24 -122.12
C THR A 2 8.70 -6.26 -120.98
N GLN A 3 9.58 -6.45 -120.00
CA GLN A 3 10.62 -7.43 -119.65
C GLN A 3 11.06 -7.17 -118.18
N HIS A 4 11.42 -8.25 -117.47
CA HIS A 4 12.44 -8.48 -116.40
C HIS A 4 13.08 -7.30 -115.64
N SER A 5 13.02 -7.27 -114.29
CA SER A 5 13.95 -7.86 -113.27
C SER A 5 15.22 -7.01 -113.05
N ALA A 6 15.86 -6.84 -111.89
CA ALA A 6 15.71 -7.15 -110.46
C ALA A 6 16.92 -6.48 -109.73
N ALA A 7 16.83 -6.23 -108.41
CA ALA A 7 17.93 -6.17 -107.40
C ALA A 7 17.36 -5.47 -106.14
N GLU A 8 17.04 -6.19 -105.06
CA GLU A 8 17.92 -6.55 -103.93
C GLU A 8 18.45 -5.35 -103.12
N THR A 9 18.03 -5.25 -101.86
CA THR A 9 18.93 -5.18 -100.68
C THR A 9 18.14 -5.33 -99.37
N SER A 10 18.50 -6.37 -98.59
CA SER A 10 18.78 -6.38 -97.13
C SER A 10 17.73 -5.76 -96.17
N GLY A 11 17.20 -6.41 -95.13
CA GLY A 11 17.55 -7.65 -94.43
C GLY A 11 16.96 -7.58 -93.01
N GLY A 12 16.41 -8.71 -92.50
CA GLY A 12 15.99 -8.94 -91.10
C GLY A 12 14.53 -8.57 -90.78
N VAL A 13 13.53 -9.47 -90.88
CA VAL A 13 13.16 -10.56 -89.93
C VAL A 13 12.96 -10.00 -88.51
N GLY A 14 11.83 -10.13 -87.82
CA GLY A 14 10.58 -10.84 -88.07
C GLY A 14 9.65 -10.65 -86.85
N GLU A 15 8.35 -10.74 -87.12
CA GLU A 15 7.25 -11.22 -86.25
C GLU A 15 7.17 -10.80 -84.77
N LYS A 16 6.14 -9.99 -84.50
CA LYS A 16 5.35 -10.01 -83.25
C LYS A 16 4.70 -11.40 -83.11
N PRO A 17 4.61 -11.99 -81.90
CA PRO A 17 3.31 -11.99 -81.23
C PRO A 17 3.35 -11.94 -79.68
N ASP A 18 2.18 -11.64 -79.12
CA ASP A 18 1.69 -11.90 -77.76
C ASP A 18 2.55 -11.58 -76.52
N VAL A 19 2.16 -10.49 -75.86
CA VAL A 19 2.49 -10.18 -74.48
C VAL A 19 1.51 -10.94 -73.57
N LEU A 20 1.94 -12.11 -73.09
CA LEU A 20 1.34 -12.78 -71.94
C LEU A 20 2.28 -12.65 -70.73
N SER A 21 1.74 -12.05 -69.69
CA SER A 21 2.00 -12.30 -68.27
C SER A 21 3.46 -12.46 -67.80
N GLN A 22 3.98 -11.39 -67.20
CA GLN A 22 4.77 -11.54 -65.98
C GLN A 22 4.42 -10.40 -65.03
N ASP A 23 3.32 -10.60 -64.31
CA ASP A 23 3.08 -9.95 -63.03
C ASP A 23 4.06 -10.62 -62.05
N LEU A 24 5.32 -10.19 -62.09
CA LEU A 24 6.33 -10.58 -61.11
C LEU A 24 6.03 -9.77 -59.86
N GLY A 25 5.29 -10.40 -58.94
CA GLY A 25 5.21 -9.99 -57.56
C GLY A 25 6.61 -9.76 -57.01
N MET A 26 6.93 -8.48 -56.81
CA MET A 26 7.94 -8.06 -55.84
C MET A 26 7.37 -8.37 -54.46
N GLU A 27 7.35 -9.65 -54.08
CA GLU A 27 7.46 -10.00 -52.67
C GLU A 27 8.84 -9.49 -52.24
N GLY A 28 8.83 -8.42 -51.46
CA GLY A 28 10.04 -7.86 -50.89
C GLY A 28 10.76 -8.95 -50.09
N GLU A 29 11.97 -9.31 -50.52
CA GLU A 29 12.88 -10.11 -49.71
C GLU A 29 13.10 -9.35 -48.39
N LYS A 30 12.45 -9.80 -47.31
CA LYS A 30 12.70 -9.33 -45.96
C LYS A 30 14.18 -9.55 -45.64
N SER A 31 14.83 -8.53 -45.09
CA SER A 31 16.25 -8.66 -44.76
C SER A 31 16.40 -9.56 -43.52
N PRO A 32 17.44 -10.41 -43.43
CA PRO A 32 17.63 -11.32 -42.29
C PRO A 32 17.76 -10.59 -40.94
N ALA A 33 18.12 -9.31 -40.96
CA ALA A 33 18.17 -8.45 -39.78
C ALA A 33 16.78 -8.04 -39.26
N GLU A 34 15.80 -7.83 -40.15
CA GLU A 34 14.42 -7.48 -39.77
C GLU A 34 13.69 -8.69 -39.18
N ASP A 35 13.87 -9.87 -39.77
CA ASP A 35 13.31 -11.12 -39.24
C ASP A 35 13.92 -11.47 -37.87
N GLN A 36 15.21 -11.16 -37.66
CA GLN A 36 15.85 -11.31 -36.36
C GLN A 36 15.24 -10.37 -35.30
N MET A 37 15.01 -9.10 -35.64
CA MET A 37 14.39 -8.15 -34.72
C MET A 37 12.94 -8.53 -34.39
N ARG A 38 12.18 -9.01 -35.38
CA ARG A 38 10.83 -9.53 -35.15
C ARG A 38 10.80 -10.63 -34.09
N MET A 39 11.67 -11.64 -34.22
CA MET A 39 11.73 -12.74 -33.24
C MET A 39 12.07 -12.24 -31.83
N LYS A 40 12.96 -11.23 -31.71
CA LYS A 40 13.27 -10.61 -30.40
C LYS A 40 12.04 -9.94 -29.80
N TRP A 41 11.30 -9.15 -30.59
CA TRP A 41 10.09 -8.48 -30.14
C TRP A 41 8.98 -9.45 -29.76
N GLU A 42 8.76 -10.50 -30.54
CA GLU A 42 7.78 -11.54 -30.21
C GLU A 42 8.13 -12.25 -28.89
N SER A 43 9.41 -12.54 -28.66
CA SER A 43 9.90 -13.10 -27.39
C SER A 43 9.67 -12.14 -26.22
N LEU A 44 10.00 -10.85 -26.40
CA LEU A 44 9.86 -9.84 -25.36
C LEU A 44 8.38 -9.56 -25.03
N HIS A 45 7.52 -9.50 -26.05
CA HIS A 45 6.08 -9.40 -25.90
C HIS A 45 5.52 -10.55 -25.05
N GLN A 46 5.89 -11.79 -25.39
CA GLN A 46 5.45 -12.98 -24.65
C GLN A 46 5.91 -12.96 -23.20
N GLU A 47 7.15 -12.54 -22.95
CA GLU A 47 7.69 -12.37 -21.60
C GLU A 47 6.87 -11.33 -20.81
N PHE A 48 6.64 -10.15 -21.38
CA PHE A 48 5.97 -9.05 -20.69
C PHE A 48 4.50 -9.36 -20.43
N SER A 49 3.81 -9.96 -21.40
CA SER A 49 2.44 -10.43 -21.25
C SER A 49 2.34 -11.46 -20.10
N THR A 50 3.32 -12.37 -20.01
CA THR A 50 3.38 -13.35 -18.92
C THR A 50 3.64 -12.69 -17.57
N LYS A 51 4.60 -11.76 -17.48
CA LYS A 51 4.93 -11.01 -16.26
C LYS A 51 3.75 -10.17 -15.77
N GLN A 52 3.10 -9.42 -16.66
CA GLN A 52 1.91 -8.62 -16.34
C GLN A 52 0.78 -9.50 -15.82
N LYS A 53 0.51 -10.64 -16.45
CA LYS A 53 -0.52 -11.58 -16.01
C LYS A 53 -0.18 -12.21 -14.66
N LEU A 54 1.09 -12.56 -14.42
CA LEU A 54 1.54 -13.08 -13.14
C LEU A 54 1.34 -12.05 -12.03
N LEU A 55 1.73 -10.80 -12.27
CA LEU A 55 1.51 -9.69 -11.35
C LEU A 55 0.02 -9.56 -11.02
N GLN A 56 -0.85 -9.53 -12.03
CA GLN A 56 -2.30 -9.45 -11.81
C GLN A 56 -2.83 -10.61 -10.96
N ASN A 57 -2.41 -11.85 -11.23
CA ASN A 57 -2.81 -13.02 -10.45
C ASN A 57 -2.34 -12.93 -8.98
N VAL A 58 -1.12 -12.43 -8.74
CA VAL A 58 -0.59 -12.22 -7.38
C VAL A 58 -1.47 -11.21 -6.63
N LEU A 59 -1.84 -10.10 -7.28
CA LEU A 59 -2.67 -9.06 -6.68
C LEU A 59 -4.09 -9.56 -6.35
N GLU A 60 -4.69 -10.36 -7.24
CA GLU A 60 -5.99 -10.99 -6.98
C GLU A 60 -5.93 -11.95 -5.77
N GLN A 61 -4.86 -12.75 -5.66
CA GLN A 61 -4.64 -13.62 -4.49
C GLN A 61 -4.43 -12.84 -3.18
N GLU A 62 -3.69 -11.72 -3.21
CA GLU A 62 -3.53 -10.86 -2.05
C GLU A 62 -4.88 -10.29 -1.58
N GLN A 63 -5.73 -9.84 -2.52
CA GLN A 63 -7.05 -9.31 -2.19
C GLN A 63 -7.98 -10.36 -1.58
N GLU A 64 -7.97 -11.59 -2.09
CA GLU A 64 -8.74 -12.70 -1.53
C GLU A 64 -8.24 -13.08 -0.11
N GLN A 65 -6.92 -13.08 0.12
CA GLN A 65 -6.37 -13.36 1.46
C GLN A 65 -6.75 -12.29 2.49
N VAL A 66 -6.84 -11.02 2.10
CA VAL A 66 -7.33 -9.93 2.95
C VAL A 66 -8.79 -10.12 3.35
N LEU A 67 -9.61 -10.80 2.52
CA LEU A 67 -11.02 -11.08 2.81
C LEU A 67 -11.22 -12.28 3.77
N TYR A 68 -10.32 -13.27 3.75
CA TYR A 68 -10.43 -14.50 4.53
C TYR A 68 -9.44 -14.61 5.71
N SER A 69 -8.53 -13.66 5.88
CA SER A 69 -7.57 -13.65 6.99
C SER A 69 -7.15 -12.25 7.42
N ARG A 70 -6.91 -12.14 8.74
CA ARG A 70 -6.21 -11.12 9.53
C ARG A 70 -5.47 -10.05 8.71
N PRO A 71 -5.61 -8.74 9.03
CA PRO A 71 -4.86 -7.70 8.32
C PRO A 71 -3.36 -7.99 8.37
N ASN A 72 -2.77 -8.16 7.18
CA ASN A 72 -1.36 -8.37 6.88
C ASN A 72 -0.69 -9.58 7.55
N ARG A 73 -1.03 -10.80 7.09
CA ARG A 73 -0.06 -11.90 7.06
C ARG A 73 0.09 -12.44 5.65
N LEU A 74 0.96 -11.79 4.88
CA LEU A 74 1.66 -12.45 3.77
C LEU A 74 3.02 -12.92 4.28
N LEU A 75 3.54 -13.96 3.62
CA LEU A 75 4.59 -14.90 4.02
C LEU A 75 5.67 -14.36 4.98
N SER A 76 6.03 -15.18 5.99
CA SER A 76 7.13 -14.93 6.93
C SER A 76 8.49 -14.95 6.21
N GLY A 77 8.92 -13.80 5.68
CA GLY A 77 10.28 -13.55 5.23
C GLY A 77 11.02 -12.60 6.17
N VAL A 78 12.33 -12.82 6.36
CA VAL A 78 13.20 -11.83 7.01
C VAL A 78 13.20 -10.58 6.13
N PRO A 79 12.98 -9.35 6.66
CA PRO A 79 13.22 -8.14 5.90
C PRO A 79 14.71 -8.14 5.57
N LEU A 80 15.06 -8.54 4.36
CA LEU A 80 16.41 -8.39 3.88
C LEU A 80 16.57 -6.93 3.45
N TYR A 81 16.51 -6.00 4.41
CA TYR A 81 17.01 -4.64 4.18
C TYR A 81 18.53 -4.72 4.19
N LYS A 82 19.05 -5.34 3.13
CA LYS A 82 20.45 -5.29 2.75
C LYS A 82 20.51 -4.19 1.69
N GLY A 83 20.78 -2.97 2.13
CA GLY A 83 21.43 -2.01 1.24
C GLY A 83 22.65 -2.72 0.65
N ASP A 84 22.82 -2.64 -0.67
CA ASP A 84 23.89 -3.27 -1.46
C ASP A 84 23.67 -4.75 -1.87
N GLY A 85 22.50 -5.06 -2.42
CA GLY A 85 22.45 -5.99 -3.57
C GLY A 85 22.63 -5.16 -4.85
N GLU A 86 23.35 -5.66 -5.86
CA GLU A 86 23.46 -5.05 -7.20
C GLU A 86 22.08 -4.94 -7.87
N THR A 87 21.23 -4.03 -7.40
CA THR A 87 19.97 -3.66 -8.04
C THR A 87 20.30 -2.86 -9.29
N GLN A 88 19.58 -3.10 -10.38
CA GLN A 88 19.73 -2.28 -11.57
C GLN A 88 19.34 -0.83 -11.22
N ASP A 89 20.33 0.05 -11.14
CA ASP A 89 20.12 1.43 -10.73
C ASP A 89 19.16 2.11 -11.71
N LYS A 90 18.10 2.73 -11.19
CA LYS A 90 17.15 3.56 -11.97
C LYS A 90 17.93 4.53 -12.88
N SER A 91 19.03 5.09 -12.38
CA SER A 91 19.87 6.01 -13.14
C SER A 91 20.41 5.41 -14.44
N ALA A 92 20.76 4.12 -14.45
CA ALA A 92 21.25 3.42 -15.63
C ALA A 92 20.14 3.24 -16.68
N VAL A 93 18.91 2.91 -16.24
CA VAL A 93 17.75 2.82 -17.12
C VAL A 93 17.39 4.19 -17.69
N THR A 94 17.34 5.23 -16.85
CA THR A 94 17.06 6.59 -17.30
C THR A 94 18.10 7.06 -18.32
N SER A 95 19.39 6.79 -18.11
CA SER A 95 20.43 7.14 -19.09
C SER A 95 20.27 6.42 -20.43
N LEU A 96 19.80 5.18 -20.44
CA LEU A 96 19.49 4.45 -21.69
C LEU A 96 18.31 5.10 -22.43
N LEU A 97 17.23 5.43 -21.70
CA LEU A 97 16.05 6.10 -22.26
C LEU A 97 16.37 7.51 -22.75
N ASP A 98 17.22 8.26 -22.05
CA ASP A 98 17.71 9.57 -22.49
C ASP A 98 18.48 9.46 -23.82
N GLY A 99 19.36 8.47 -23.94
CA GLY A 99 20.10 8.19 -25.18
C GLY A 99 19.18 7.75 -26.33
N LEU A 100 18.09 7.05 -26.02
CA LEU A 100 17.04 6.70 -26.98
C LEU A 100 16.27 7.93 -27.45
N ASN A 101 15.79 8.77 -26.53
CA ASN A 101 15.11 10.03 -26.83
C ASN A 101 15.94 10.94 -27.74
N GLN A 102 17.23 11.11 -27.44
CA GLN A 102 18.14 11.88 -28.30
C GLN A 102 18.19 11.32 -29.72
N SER A 103 18.18 9.98 -29.86
CA SER A 103 18.18 9.33 -31.17
C SER A 103 16.87 9.54 -31.94
N PHE A 104 15.73 9.61 -31.24
CA PHE A 104 14.44 9.96 -31.86
C PHE A 104 14.46 11.40 -32.40
N GLU A 105 14.96 12.36 -31.61
CA GLU A 105 15.06 13.77 -32.01
C GLU A 105 15.99 13.99 -33.21
N GLU A 106 17.11 13.26 -33.26
CA GLU A 106 18.07 13.29 -34.39
C GLU A 106 17.43 12.82 -35.70
N VAL A 107 16.64 11.74 -35.65
CA VAL A 107 15.96 11.17 -36.82
C VAL A 107 14.83 12.08 -37.30
N SER A 108 14.09 12.70 -36.38
CA SER A 108 13.05 13.70 -36.68
C SER A 108 13.64 14.92 -37.40
N SER A 109 14.81 15.39 -36.96
CA SER A 109 15.49 16.58 -37.50
C SER A 109 16.12 16.38 -38.87
N GLN A 110 16.49 15.15 -39.25
CA GLN A 110 17.23 14.86 -40.49
C GLN A 110 16.34 14.62 -41.73
N GLY A 111 15.01 14.57 -41.59
CA GLY A 111 14.08 14.49 -42.72
C GLY A 111 14.21 13.20 -43.54
N GLY A 112 13.52 12.15 -43.09
CA GLY A 112 13.41 10.86 -43.79
C GLY A 112 14.48 9.86 -43.35
N GLY A 113 14.14 9.02 -42.37
CA GLY A 113 15.02 7.99 -41.85
C GLY A 113 15.36 6.93 -42.89
N THR A 114 16.65 6.60 -43.04
CA THR A 114 17.08 5.46 -43.85
C THR A 114 16.72 4.14 -43.16
N LYS A 115 16.52 3.06 -43.94
CA LYS A 115 16.21 1.71 -43.42
C LYS A 115 17.22 1.24 -42.34
N ARG A 116 18.49 1.64 -42.46
CA ARG A 116 19.55 1.33 -41.48
C ARG A 116 19.42 2.13 -40.17
N GLN A 117 18.97 3.38 -40.23
CA GLN A 117 18.70 4.20 -39.04
C GLN A 117 17.47 3.67 -38.28
N SER A 118 16.45 3.18 -38.98
CA SER A 118 15.24 2.58 -38.40
C SER A 118 15.56 1.32 -37.57
N ILE A 119 16.38 0.40 -38.09
CA ILE A 119 16.78 -0.82 -37.35
C ILE A 119 17.62 -0.47 -36.11
N HIS A 120 18.51 0.53 -36.20
CA HIS A 120 19.32 0.96 -35.05
C HIS A 120 18.46 1.62 -33.95
N LEU A 121 17.47 2.43 -34.33
CA LEU A 121 16.53 3.05 -33.41
C LEU A 121 15.63 2.00 -32.76
N GLU A 122 15.19 0.99 -33.51
CA GLU A 122 14.43 -0.16 -33.01
C GLU A 122 15.25 -0.97 -32.01
N GLN A 123 16.54 -1.20 -32.26
CA GLN A 123 17.43 -1.88 -31.31
C GLN A 123 17.61 -1.05 -30.01
N LYS A 124 17.79 0.27 -30.10
CA LYS A 124 17.85 1.12 -28.90
C LYS A 124 16.54 1.10 -28.11
N LEU A 125 15.39 1.10 -28.79
CA LEU A 125 14.09 0.97 -28.14
C LEU A 125 13.98 -0.38 -27.43
N TYR A 126 14.36 -1.47 -28.10
CA TYR A 126 14.40 -2.80 -27.52
C TYR A 126 15.26 -2.84 -26.24
N ASP A 127 16.45 -2.26 -26.27
CA ASP A 127 17.37 -2.24 -25.12
C ASP A 127 16.79 -1.43 -23.94
N GLY A 128 16.21 -0.25 -24.22
CA GLY A 128 15.56 0.58 -23.21
C GLY A 128 14.35 -0.10 -22.57
N VAL A 129 13.45 -0.66 -23.39
CA VAL A 129 12.24 -1.37 -22.95
C VAL A 129 12.58 -2.61 -22.13
N SER A 130 13.59 -3.38 -22.57
CA SER A 130 14.08 -4.55 -21.83
C SER A 130 14.68 -4.15 -20.48
N ALA A 131 15.52 -3.10 -20.47
CA ALA A 131 16.12 -2.58 -19.24
C ALA A 131 15.08 -2.07 -18.23
N THR A 132 14.02 -1.39 -18.70
CA THR A 132 12.89 -0.98 -17.86
C THR A 132 12.17 -2.18 -17.27
N SER A 133 11.95 -3.25 -18.03
CA SER A 133 11.30 -4.46 -17.52
C SER A 133 12.13 -5.17 -16.44
N THR A 134 13.45 -5.25 -16.60
CA THR A 134 14.34 -5.79 -15.55
C THR A 134 14.31 -4.92 -14.30
N TRP A 135 14.32 -3.60 -14.44
CA TRP A 135 14.15 -2.70 -13.29
C TRP A 135 12.81 -2.89 -12.57
N LEU A 136 11.72 -3.19 -13.32
CA LEU A 136 10.43 -3.53 -12.71
C LEU A 136 10.45 -4.85 -11.96
N ASP A 137 11.26 -5.82 -12.36
CA ASP A 137 11.45 -7.06 -11.60
C ASP A 137 12.01 -6.75 -10.20
N ASP A 138 13.01 -5.86 -10.09
CA ASP A 138 13.57 -5.39 -8.82
C ASP A 138 12.57 -4.55 -7.99
N VAL A 139 11.72 -3.77 -8.66
CA VAL A 139 10.63 -3.03 -8.00
C VAL A 139 9.60 -3.99 -7.40
N GLU A 140 9.19 -5.01 -8.15
CA GLU A 140 8.26 -6.04 -7.67
C GLU A 140 8.83 -6.77 -6.45
N GLU A 141 10.08 -7.22 -6.51
CA GLU A 141 10.72 -7.90 -5.37
C GLU A 141 10.67 -7.02 -4.12
N ARG A 142 11.05 -5.74 -4.22
CA ARG A 142 11.02 -4.79 -3.09
C ARG A 142 9.61 -4.49 -2.59
N LEU A 143 8.64 -4.42 -3.49
CA LEU A 143 7.26 -4.13 -3.14
C LEU A 143 6.64 -5.30 -2.37
N PHE A 144 6.92 -6.54 -2.77
CA PHE A 144 6.34 -7.75 -2.19
C PHE A 144 7.09 -8.31 -0.96
N VAL A 145 8.30 -7.85 -0.65
CA VAL A 145 9.01 -8.20 0.59
C VAL A 145 8.35 -7.52 1.81
N THR A 146 8.11 -8.33 2.86
CA THR A 146 7.35 -7.95 4.05
C THR A 146 8.12 -7.01 4.98
N THR A 147 7.44 -5.95 5.44
CA THR A 147 7.87 -5.12 6.57
C THR A 147 6.84 -5.21 7.69
N ALA A 148 6.98 -6.21 8.55
CA ALA A 148 6.35 -6.19 9.88
C ALA A 148 7.27 -5.39 10.80
N LEU A 149 7.03 -4.09 10.90
CA LEU A 149 7.97 -3.16 11.52
C LEU A 149 7.27 -2.26 12.54
N LEU A 150 8.01 -1.86 13.58
CA LEU A 150 7.64 -0.85 14.58
C LEU A 150 7.17 0.48 13.93
N PRO A 151 6.49 1.41 14.63
CA PRO A 151 6.08 2.69 14.05
C PRO A 151 7.23 3.49 13.39
N GLU A 152 8.39 3.59 14.04
CA GLU A 152 9.58 4.28 13.53
C GLU A 152 10.16 3.61 12.27
N GLU A 153 9.96 2.31 12.23
CA GLU A 153 10.50 1.37 11.27
C GLU A 153 9.50 1.27 10.07
N THR A 154 8.22 1.55 10.34
CA THR A 154 7.12 1.80 9.39
C THR A 154 7.28 3.14 8.67
N GLU A 155 7.73 4.20 9.34
CA GLU A 155 8.02 5.49 8.69
C GLU A 155 9.12 5.37 7.62
N THR A 156 10.20 4.65 7.95
CA THR A 156 11.28 4.39 6.99
C THR A 156 10.79 3.56 5.80
N CYS A 157 9.96 2.53 6.06
CA CYS A 157 9.34 1.75 5.00
C CYS A 157 8.42 2.60 4.11
N LEU A 158 7.62 3.48 4.72
CA LEU A 158 6.73 4.39 3.99
C LEU A 158 7.51 5.33 3.08
N PHE A 159 8.57 5.94 3.58
CA PHE A 159 9.44 6.79 2.76
C PHE A 159 10.00 6.04 1.54
N ASN A 160 10.45 4.80 1.73
CA ASN A 160 10.95 3.97 0.64
C ASN A 160 9.85 3.64 -0.39
N GLN A 161 8.64 3.29 0.06
CA GLN A 161 7.52 3.02 -0.85
C GLN A 161 7.04 4.28 -1.59
N GLU A 162 7.05 5.45 -0.96
CA GLU A 162 6.74 6.73 -1.61
C GLU A 162 7.78 7.10 -2.67
N THR A 163 9.05 6.77 -2.41
CA THR A 163 10.14 6.94 -3.38
C THR A 163 9.90 6.02 -4.58
N LEU A 164 9.57 4.74 -4.35
CA LEU A 164 9.21 3.81 -5.43
C LEU A 164 7.98 4.28 -6.22
N ALA A 165 6.95 4.81 -5.57
CA ALA A 165 5.76 5.35 -6.25
C ALA A 165 6.13 6.49 -7.19
N LYS A 166 6.99 7.40 -6.75
CA LYS A 166 7.53 8.47 -7.59
C LYS A 166 8.34 7.91 -8.76
N ASP A 167 9.21 6.94 -8.50
CA ASP A 167 10.07 6.34 -9.53
C ASP A 167 9.25 5.60 -10.61
N ILE A 168 8.22 4.84 -10.22
CA ILE A 168 7.31 4.14 -11.13
C ILE A 168 6.54 5.15 -11.99
N LYS A 169 6.07 6.24 -11.39
CA LYS A 169 5.36 7.29 -12.12
C LYS A 169 6.24 7.96 -13.16
N GLU A 170 7.46 8.36 -12.79
CA GLU A 170 8.43 8.96 -13.72
C GLU A 170 8.77 7.98 -14.87
N MET A 171 8.99 6.70 -14.56
CA MET A 171 9.23 5.68 -15.58
C MET A 171 8.02 5.46 -16.51
N SER A 172 6.80 5.56 -15.96
CA SER A 172 5.56 5.46 -16.74
C SER A 172 5.43 6.61 -17.75
N GLU A 173 5.71 7.84 -17.31
CA GLU A 173 5.70 9.03 -18.16
C GLU A 173 6.78 8.94 -19.25
N GLU A 174 7.98 8.47 -18.90
CA GLU A 174 9.07 8.27 -19.86
C GLU A 174 8.77 7.17 -20.88
N MET A 175 8.13 6.07 -20.46
CA MET A 175 7.76 5.00 -21.38
C MET A 175 6.61 5.39 -22.30
N ASP A 176 5.63 6.15 -21.81
CA ASP A 176 4.55 6.70 -22.64
C ASP A 176 5.09 7.69 -23.68
N LYS A 177 6.03 8.55 -23.29
CA LYS A 177 6.74 9.44 -24.21
C LYS A 177 7.47 8.65 -25.30
N ASN A 178 8.23 7.62 -24.93
CA ASN A 178 8.91 6.75 -25.90
C ASN A 178 7.94 6.03 -26.85
N LYS A 179 6.78 5.58 -26.37
CA LYS A 179 5.71 5.04 -27.21
C LYS A 179 5.20 6.07 -28.21
N ASN A 180 4.99 7.31 -27.78
CA ASN A 180 4.56 8.40 -28.66
C ASN A 180 5.62 8.76 -29.71
N LEU A 181 6.90 8.81 -29.33
CA LEU A 181 8.02 9.04 -30.24
C LEU A 181 8.18 7.91 -31.25
N PHE A 182 8.02 6.66 -30.81
CA PHE A 182 8.01 5.50 -31.70
C PHE A 182 6.91 5.62 -32.78
N SER A 183 5.67 5.91 -32.39
CA SER A 183 4.56 6.09 -33.32
C SER A 183 4.76 7.22 -34.34
N GLN A 184 5.58 8.23 -33.99
CA GLN A 184 5.92 9.33 -34.91
C GLN A 184 7.10 8.99 -35.84
N ALA A 185 8.09 8.24 -35.34
CA ALA A 185 9.32 7.93 -36.07
C ALA A 185 9.18 6.75 -37.04
N PHE A 186 8.25 5.83 -36.80
CA PHE A 186 8.05 4.64 -37.61
C PHE A 186 6.77 4.72 -38.46
N PRO A 187 6.79 4.22 -39.70
CA PRO A 187 5.64 4.31 -40.60
C PRO A 187 4.49 3.39 -40.15
N GLU A 188 3.26 3.76 -40.50
CA GLU A 188 2.10 3.04 -39.99
C GLU A 188 2.00 1.57 -40.44
N ASN A 189 2.52 1.27 -41.63
CA ASN A 189 2.57 -0.07 -42.22
C ASN A 189 3.91 -0.77 -41.92
N GLY A 190 4.58 -0.40 -40.82
CA GLY A 190 5.86 -0.97 -40.42
C GLY A 190 5.73 -2.44 -40.04
N ASP A 191 6.62 -3.27 -40.59
CA ASP A 191 6.60 -4.73 -40.43
C ASP A 191 6.54 -5.19 -38.95
N ASN A 192 7.29 -4.54 -38.05
CA ASN A 192 7.35 -4.90 -36.63
C ASN A 192 6.47 -4.01 -35.74
N ARG A 193 5.69 -3.10 -36.32
CA ARG A 193 4.98 -2.06 -35.56
C ARG A 193 4.01 -2.65 -34.54
N ASP A 194 3.16 -3.56 -34.96
CA ASP A 194 2.11 -4.15 -34.11
C ASP A 194 2.71 -4.83 -32.87
N VAL A 195 3.73 -5.69 -33.06
CA VAL A 195 4.37 -6.40 -31.94
C VAL A 195 5.10 -5.43 -30.98
N ILE A 196 5.67 -4.34 -31.49
CA ILE A 196 6.30 -3.31 -30.64
C ILE A 196 5.24 -2.56 -29.83
N GLU A 197 4.15 -2.13 -30.47
CA GLU A 197 3.05 -1.42 -29.80
C GLU A 197 2.40 -2.29 -28.71
N ASP A 198 2.19 -3.58 -29.00
CA ASP A 198 1.67 -4.56 -28.04
C ASP A 198 2.67 -4.78 -26.89
N THR A 199 3.97 -4.88 -27.17
CA THR A 199 5.02 -5.01 -26.14
C THR A 199 5.04 -3.79 -25.20
N LEU A 200 5.04 -2.58 -25.78
CA LEU A 200 4.97 -1.33 -25.01
C LEU A 200 3.66 -1.24 -24.22
N GLY A 201 2.55 -1.70 -24.81
CA GLY A 201 1.25 -1.82 -24.14
C GLY A 201 1.31 -2.71 -22.89
N CYS A 202 1.92 -3.90 -22.99
CA CYS A 202 2.11 -4.78 -21.85
C CYS A 202 3.00 -4.17 -20.76
N LEU A 203 4.10 -3.51 -21.14
CA LEU A 203 4.99 -2.85 -20.18
C LEU A 203 4.29 -1.70 -19.44
N LEU A 204 3.57 -0.84 -20.17
CA LEU A 204 2.76 0.24 -19.58
C LEU A 204 1.63 -0.31 -18.70
N GLY A 205 1.02 -1.42 -19.08
CA GLY A 205 0.04 -2.14 -18.26
C GLY A 205 0.64 -2.60 -16.93
N ARG A 206 1.84 -3.19 -16.96
CA ARG A 206 2.58 -3.60 -15.76
C ARG A 206 2.94 -2.41 -14.86
N LEU A 207 3.44 -1.32 -15.44
CA LEU A 207 3.74 -0.06 -14.74
C LEU A 207 2.49 0.51 -14.05
N SER A 208 1.35 0.54 -14.73
CA SER A 208 0.09 1.05 -14.17
C SER A 208 -0.44 0.19 -13.01
N LEU A 209 -0.31 -1.14 -13.11
CA LEU A 209 -0.62 -2.04 -12.00
C LEU A 209 0.28 -1.77 -10.79
N LEU A 210 1.59 -1.68 -11.00
CA LEU A 210 2.55 -1.38 -9.93
C LEU A 210 2.32 -0.02 -9.29
N ASP A 211 2.03 1.02 -10.07
CA ASP A 211 1.68 2.36 -9.57
C ASP A 211 0.44 2.30 -8.67
N SER A 212 -0.60 1.57 -9.08
CA SER A 212 -1.81 1.41 -8.27
C SER A 212 -1.50 0.70 -6.95
N VAL A 213 -0.71 -0.38 -6.99
CA VAL A 213 -0.39 -1.21 -5.81
C VAL A 213 0.48 -0.46 -4.81
N VAL A 214 1.54 0.22 -5.27
CA VAL A 214 2.42 0.97 -4.36
C VAL A 214 1.67 2.13 -3.71
N ASN A 215 0.81 2.84 -4.44
CA ASN A 215 -0.01 3.91 -3.88
C ASN A 215 -1.03 3.38 -2.86
N GLN A 216 -1.66 2.23 -3.14
CA GLN A 216 -2.57 1.57 -2.21
C GLN A 216 -1.85 1.14 -0.92
N ARG A 217 -0.67 0.53 -1.03
CA ARG A 217 0.13 0.12 0.13
C ARG A 217 0.57 1.31 0.97
N CYS A 218 1.04 2.39 0.34
CA CYS A 218 1.35 3.65 1.02
C CYS A 218 0.15 4.18 1.81
N HIS A 219 -1.06 4.19 1.22
CA HIS A 219 -2.27 4.64 1.91
C HIS A 219 -2.61 3.75 3.11
N GLN A 220 -2.58 2.44 2.95
CA GLN A 220 -2.86 1.48 4.03
C GLN A 220 -1.86 1.63 5.19
N MET A 221 -0.58 1.81 4.86
CA MET A 221 0.48 1.98 5.85
C MET A 221 0.33 3.31 6.60
N LYS A 222 0.02 4.41 5.91
CA LYS A 222 -0.31 5.71 6.53
C LYS A 222 -1.50 5.62 7.48
N GLU A 223 -2.58 4.99 7.03
CA GLU A 223 -3.78 4.82 7.84
C GLU A 223 -3.48 3.99 9.10
N ARG A 224 -2.75 2.87 8.94
CA ARG A 224 -2.33 2.03 10.05
C ARG A 224 -1.46 2.79 11.04
N LEU A 225 -0.46 3.53 10.57
CA LEU A 225 0.43 4.33 11.41
C LEU A 225 -0.38 5.37 12.21
N GLN A 226 -1.30 6.08 11.55
CA GLN A 226 -2.19 7.04 12.21
C GLN A 226 -3.05 6.39 13.29
N GLN A 227 -3.59 5.19 13.04
CA GLN A 227 -4.38 4.44 14.01
C GLN A 227 -3.56 4.03 15.24
N ILE A 228 -2.29 3.64 15.05
CA ILE A 228 -1.36 3.30 16.13
C ILE A 228 -1.01 4.56 16.95
N LEU A 229 -0.68 5.67 16.29
CA LEU A 229 -0.38 6.94 16.97
C LEU A 229 -1.58 7.45 17.76
N ASN A 230 -2.79 7.37 17.19
CA ASN A 230 -4.02 7.72 17.90
C ASN A 230 -4.23 6.82 19.13
N PHE A 231 -4.02 5.51 19.01
CA PHE A 231 -4.08 4.59 20.15
C PHE A 231 -3.11 5.00 21.26
N GLN A 232 -1.86 5.31 20.91
CA GLN A 232 -0.85 5.73 21.90
C GLN A 232 -1.22 7.06 22.57
N ASN A 233 -1.81 8.00 21.83
CA ASN A 233 -2.29 9.26 22.38
C ASN A 233 -3.47 9.05 23.33
N ASP A 234 -4.49 8.32 22.90
CA ASP A 234 -5.67 7.99 23.71
C ASP A 234 -5.26 7.28 25.01
N LEU A 235 -4.29 6.37 24.94
CA LEU A 235 -3.72 5.71 26.12
C LEU A 235 -3.15 6.73 27.12
N LYS A 236 -2.30 7.66 26.64
CA LYS A 236 -1.72 8.72 27.48
C LYS A 236 -2.79 9.62 28.09
N VAL A 237 -3.80 10.01 27.30
CA VAL A 237 -4.91 10.85 27.77
C VAL A 237 -5.69 10.14 28.88
N LEU A 238 -5.99 8.84 28.73
CA LEU A 238 -6.67 8.06 29.77
C LEU A 238 -5.82 7.92 31.04
N PHE A 239 -4.50 7.74 30.92
CA PHE A 239 -3.58 7.75 32.06
C PHE A 239 -3.65 9.07 32.84
N THR A 240 -3.57 10.22 32.15
CA THR A 240 -3.66 11.53 32.78
C THR A 240 -5.04 11.75 33.41
N SER A 241 -6.12 11.45 32.69
CA SER A 241 -7.49 11.60 33.18
C SER A 241 -7.75 10.73 34.41
N LEU A 242 -7.24 9.50 34.45
CA LEU A 242 -7.37 8.63 35.61
C LEU A 242 -6.60 9.17 36.81
N ALA A 243 -5.38 9.70 36.62
CA ALA A 243 -4.59 10.29 37.69
C ALA A 243 -5.28 11.52 38.29
N ASP A 244 -5.83 12.40 37.45
CA ASP A 244 -6.57 13.58 37.88
C ASP A 244 -7.86 13.20 38.62
N ASN A 245 -8.63 12.26 38.08
CA ASN A 245 -9.84 11.74 38.73
C ASN A 245 -9.51 11.07 40.06
N LYS A 246 -8.43 10.27 40.15
CA LYS A 246 -7.95 9.67 41.41
C LYS A 246 -7.71 10.76 42.45
N TYR A 247 -7.02 11.84 42.09
CA TYR A 247 -6.76 12.95 43.01
C TYR A 247 -8.06 13.63 43.48
N ILE A 248 -8.92 14.03 42.54
CA ILE A 248 -10.19 14.74 42.82
C ILE A 248 -11.11 13.90 43.70
N ILE A 249 -11.28 12.61 43.36
CA ILE A 249 -12.14 11.69 44.10
C ILE A 249 -11.62 11.48 45.51
N LEU A 250 -10.33 11.17 45.68
CA LEU A 250 -9.76 10.92 47.00
C LEU A 250 -9.84 12.15 47.90
N GLN A 251 -9.59 13.35 47.34
CA GLN A 251 -9.73 14.61 48.06
C GLN A 251 -11.19 14.86 48.47
N LYS A 252 -12.14 14.70 47.55
CA LYS A 252 -13.57 14.88 47.84
C LYS A 252 -14.06 13.91 48.92
N LEU A 253 -13.70 12.65 48.82
CA LEU A 253 -14.07 11.62 49.80
C LEU A 253 -13.42 11.85 51.17
N ALA A 254 -12.25 12.49 51.24
CA ALA A 254 -11.66 12.92 52.51
C ALA A 254 -12.45 14.11 53.11
N ASN A 255 -12.83 15.10 52.30
CA ASN A 255 -13.52 16.30 52.76
C ASN A 255 -14.93 16.02 53.32
N VAL A 256 -15.63 15.02 52.77
CA VAL A 256 -16.98 14.67 53.22
C VAL A 256 -16.99 13.71 54.42
N PHE A 257 -15.83 13.21 54.86
CA PHE A 257 -15.75 12.15 55.88
C PHE A 257 -16.46 12.48 57.20
N GLU A 258 -16.45 13.76 57.60
CA GLU A 258 -17.11 14.23 58.83
C GLU A 258 -18.54 14.78 58.59
N GLN A 259 -18.99 14.79 57.33
CA GLN A 259 -20.31 15.31 56.95
C GLN A 259 -21.42 14.27 57.20
N PRO A 260 -22.70 14.67 57.15
CA PRO A 260 -23.81 13.74 57.28
C PRO A 260 -23.70 12.55 56.32
N VAL A 261 -24.16 11.38 56.76
CA VAL A 261 -24.02 10.14 55.98
C VAL A 261 -24.65 10.22 54.60
N ALA A 262 -25.74 10.97 54.45
CA ALA A 262 -26.37 11.22 53.15
C ALA A 262 -25.39 11.87 52.15
N GLU A 263 -24.63 12.88 52.58
CA GLU A 263 -23.64 13.57 51.76
C GLU A 263 -22.45 12.66 51.42
N GLN A 264 -22.04 11.81 52.37
CA GLN A 264 -20.99 10.81 52.11
C GLN A 264 -21.42 9.79 51.06
N ILE A 265 -22.65 9.26 51.15
CA ILE A 265 -23.21 8.32 50.18
C ILE A 265 -23.28 8.98 48.79
N GLU A 266 -23.76 10.22 48.72
CA GLU A 266 -23.84 10.98 47.48
C GLU A 266 -22.45 11.19 46.85
N ALA A 267 -21.45 11.58 47.64
CA ALA A 267 -20.09 11.78 47.15
C ALA A 267 -19.46 10.48 46.61
N ILE A 268 -19.71 9.34 47.27
CA ILE A 268 -19.27 8.02 46.79
C ILE A 268 -19.98 7.67 45.48
N GLN A 269 -21.30 7.89 45.39
CA GLN A 269 -22.06 7.62 44.17
C GLN A 269 -21.55 8.45 42.99
N GLN A 270 -21.32 9.75 43.20
CA GLN A 270 -20.76 10.64 42.19
C GLN A 270 -19.35 10.23 41.76
N ALA A 271 -18.52 9.71 42.68
CA ALA A 271 -17.20 9.19 42.35
C ALA A 271 -17.27 7.97 41.41
N GLU A 272 -18.18 7.03 41.68
CA GLU A 272 -18.37 5.86 40.81
C GLU A 272 -18.95 6.23 39.45
N ASP A 273 -19.94 7.14 39.43
CA ASP A 273 -20.54 7.61 38.20
C ASP A 273 -19.52 8.37 37.33
N GLY A 274 -18.65 9.17 37.95
CA GLY A 274 -17.55 9.87 37.27
C GLY A 274 -16.50 8.96 36.65
N LEU A 275 -16.38 7.72 37.13
CA LEU A 275 -15.41 6.74 36.61
C LEU A 275 -15.95 5.89 35.44
N LYS A 276 -17.24 5.96 35.12
CA LYS A 276 -17.85 5.16 34.04
C LYS A 276 -17.31 5.49 32.65
N GLU A 277 -17.00 6.76 32.38
CA GLU A 277 -16.45 7.17 31.09
C GLU A 277 -15.02 6.64 30.90
N LEU A 278 -14.22 6.62 31.98
CA LEU A 278 -12.88 6.02 31.97
C LEU A 278 -12.95 4.51 31.71
N ASP A 279 -13.88 3.80 32.34
CA ASP A 279 -14.10 2.36 32.09
C ASP A 279 -14.42 2.07 30.61
N ALA A 280 -15.41 2.80 30.06
CA ALA A 280 -15.78 2.68 28.66
C ALA A 280 -14.60 3.00 27.72
N GLY A 281 -13.81 4.03 28.06
CA GLY A 281 -12.59 4.39 27.33
C GLY A 281 -11.53 3.28 27.35
N ILE A 282 -11.28 2.67 28.51
CA ILE A 282 -10.31 1.56 28.64
C ILE A 282 -10.79 0.32 27.86
N ILE A 283 -12.08 -0.02 27.93
CA ILE A 283 -12.66 -1.16 27.19
C ILE A 283 -12.54 -0.95 25.67
N GLU A 284 -12.91 0.24 25.18
CA GLU A 284 -12.80 0.56 23.76
C GLU A 284 -11.35 0.57 23.30
N LEU A 285 -10.44 1.10 24.12
CA LEU A 285 -9.01 1.09 23.81
C LEU A 285 -8.47 -0.34 23.75
N LYS A 286 -8.84 -1.24 24.67
CA LYS A 286 -8.50 -2.68 24.61
C LYS A 286 -8.97 -3.32 23.30
N ARG A 287 -10.25 -3.12 22.95
CA ARG A 287 -10.84 -3.63 21.71
C ARG A 287 -10.10 -3.13 20.47
N ARG A 288 -9.74 -1.85 20.43
CA ARG A 288 -8.92 -1.26 19.36
C ARG A 288 -7.51 -1.84 19.35
N GLY A 289 -6.89 -2.02 20.51
CA GLY A 289 -5.58 -2.63 20.68
C GLY A 289 -5.51 -4.01 20.04
N ASP A 290 -6.50 -4.86 20.32
CA ASP A 290 -6.63 -6.20 19.76
C ASP A 290 -6.84 -6.17 18.24
N LYS A 291 -7.73 -5.30 17.76
CA LYS A 291 -8.02 -5.14 16.33
C LYS A 291 -6.78 -4.68 15.54
N LEU A 292 -6.05 -3.71 16.09
CA LEU A 292 -4.85 -3.15 15.45
C LEU A 292 -3.62 -4.03 15.62
N GLN A 293 -3.69 -5.00 16.54
CA GLN A 293 -2.57 -5.84 16.98
C GLN A 293 -1.41 -4.96 17.47
N ILE A 294 -1.74 -4.07 18.41
CA ILE A 294 -0.76 -3.17 19.01
C ILE A 294 0.34 -3.98 19.70
N GLU A 295 1.55 -3.45 19.65
CA GLU A 295 2.73 -4.09 20.21
C GLU A 295 2.62 -4.34 21.72
N GLN A 296 3.35 -5.37 22.16
CA GLN A 296 3.32 -5.82 23.54
C GLN A 296 3.63 -4.71 24.57
N PRO A 297 4.59 -3.78 24.36
CA PRO A 297 4.87 -2.72 25.33
C PRO A 297 3.66 -1.81 25.60
N SER A 298 2.99 -1.31 24.56
CA SER A 298 1.80 -0.46 24.73
C SER A 298 0.61 -1.24 25.32
N MET A 299 0.48 -2.53 25.01
CA MET A 299 -0.53 -3.39 25.64
C MET A 299 -0.25 -3.64 27.13
N GLN A 300 1.02 -3.70 27.55
CA GLN A 300 1.39 -3.74 28.96
C GLN A 300 1.06 -2.43 29.68
N GLU A 301 1.28 -1.29 29.04
CA GLU A 301 0.85 0.01 29.58
C GLU A 301 -0.68 0.09 29.76
N LEU A 302 -1.44 -0.39 28.78
CA LEU A 302 -2.90 -0.49 28.90
C LEU A 302 -3.34 -1.41 30.05
N SER A 303 -2.60 -2.48 30.33
CA SER A 303 -2.87 -3.35 31.48
C SER A 303 -2.62 -2.61 32.80
N LYS A 304 -1.53 -1.85 32.91
CA LYS A 304 -1.26 -1.00 34.09
C LYS A 304 -2.35 0.06 34.30
N LEU A 305 -2.85 0.65 33.21
CA LEU A 305 -3.96 1.60 33.28
C LEU A 305 -5.21 0.96 33.90
N GLN A 306 -5.56 -0.26 33.47
CA GLN A 306 -6.67 -1.01 34.07
C GLN A 306 -6.42 -1.30 35.55
N ASP A 307 -5.22 -1.76 35.92
CA ASP A 307 -4.90 -2.10 37.32
C ASP A 307 -5.09 -0.89 38.25
N MET A 308 -4.67 0.30 37.81
CA MET A 308 -4.87 1.54 38.56
C MET A 308 -6.33 1.96 38.67
N TYR A 309 -7.12 1.74 37.61
CA TYR A 309 -8.56 1.99 37.63
C TYR A 309 -9.25 1.05 38.64
N ASP A 310 -8.92 -0.23 38.59
CA ASP A 310 -9.48 -1.25 39.49
C ASP A 310 -9.10 -0.95 40.95
N GLU A 311 -7.86 -0.53 41.21
CA GLU A 311 -7.40 -0.10 42.55
C GLU A 311 -8.23 1.07 43.10
N LEU A 312 -8.53 2.06 42.26
CA LEU A 312 -9.36 3.21 42.64
C LEU A 312 -10.81 2.78 42.93
N MET A 313 -11.39 1.96 42.07
CA MET A 313 -12.73 1.41 42.28
C MET A 313 -12.80 0.58 43.57
N MET A 314 -11.78 -0.22 43.86
CA MET A 314 -11.67 -0.98 45.12
C MET A 314 -11.58 -0.05 46.34
N THR A 315 -10.86 1.07 46.23
CA THR A 315 -10.78 2.08 47.30
C THR A 315 -12.15 2.71 47.58
N ILE A 316 -12.89 3.07 46.53
CA ILE A 316 -14.24 3.65 46.64
C ILE A 316 -15.21 2.61 47.22
N GLY A 317 -15.20 1.38 46.71
CA GLY A 317 -16.03 0.27 47.20
C GLY A 317 -15.75 -0.08 48.67
N SER A 318 -14.48 -0.01 49.09
CA SER A 318 -14.09 -0.20 50.49
C SER A 318 -14.67 0.88 51.40
N ARG A 319 -14.63 2.16 50.97
CA ARG A 319 -15.26 3.26 51.71
C ARG A 319 -16.77 3.08 51.84
N ARG A 320 -17.46 2.69 50.76
CA ARG A 320 -18.90 2.39 50.81
C ARG A 320 -19.21 1.28 51.80
N THR A 321 -18.46 0.19 51.73
CA THR A 321 -18.65 -0.97 52.60
C THR A 321 -18.44 -0.58 54.07
N GLY A 322 -17.38 0.20 54.36
CA GLY A 322 -17.12 0.71 55.71
C GLY A 322 -18.22 1.63 56.24
N LEU A 323 -18.73 2.54 55.40
CA LEU A 323 -19.83 3.43 55.77
C LEU A 323 -21.13 2.65 56.09
N ASN A 324 -21.46 1.67 55.27
CA ASN A 324 -22.62 0.80 55.49
C ASN A 324 -22.49 -0.03 56.77
N GLN A 325 -21.30 -0.54 57.07
CA GLN A 325 -21.03 -1.24 58.33
C GLN A 325 -21.20 -0.30 59.54
N ASN A 326 -20.71 0.94 59.44
CA ASN A 326 -20.86 1.94 60.50
C ASN A 326 -22.34 2.30 60.75
N LEU A 327 -23.11 2.50 59.67
CA LEU A 327 -24.56 2.72 59.74
C LEU A 327 -25.29 1.57 60.43
N ALA A 328 -24.98 0.33 60.05
CA ALA A 328 -25.58 -0.85 60.66
C ALA A 328 -25.28 -0.92 62.16
N LEU A 329 -24.03 -0.63 62.56
CA LEU A 329 -23.63 -0.59 63.96
C LEU A 329 -24.33 0.53 64.73
N LYS A 330 -24.44 1.73 64.14
CA LYS A 330 -25.16 2.86 64.75
C LYS A 330 -26.63 2.51 65.01
N SER A 331 -27.31 1.91 64.03
CA SER A 331 -28.69 1.45 64.20
C SER A 331 -28.84 0.40 65.30
N GLN A 332 -27.86 -0.50 65.46
CA GLN A 332 -27.85 -1.46 66.56
C GLN A 332 -27.70 -0.78 67.92
N TYR A 333 -26.81 0.21 68.05
CA TYR A 333 -26.66 0.97 69.29
C TYR A 333 -27.90 1.80 69.63
N GLU A 334 -28.50 2.47 68.65
CA GLU A 334 -29.74 3.22 68.85
C GLU A 334 -30.87 2.31 69.34
N ARG A 335 -31.00 1.10 68.78
CA ARG A 335 -31.97 0.10 69.25
C ARG A 335 -31.68 -0.34 70.69
N ALA A 336 -30.42 -0.68 71.00
CA ALA A 336 -30.05 -1.08 72.36
C ALA A 336 -30.29 0.03 73.39
N LEU A 337 -30.07 1.29 73.02
CA LEU A 337 -30.37 2.45 73.87
C LEU A 337 -31.87 2.63 74.09
N GLN A 338 -32.68 2.44 73.04
CA GLN A 338 -34.13 2.47 73.16
C GLN A 338 -34.64 1.36 74.08
N ASP A 339 -34.16 0.12 73.88
CA ASP A 339 -34.53 -1.03 74.71
C ASP A 339 -34.18 -0.78 76.20
N LEU A 340 -33.04 -0.15 76.49
CA LEU A 340 -32.66 0.24 77.85
C LEU A 340 -33.56 1.34 78.43
N ALA A 341 -33.94 2.33 77.62
CA ALA A 341 -34.85 3.40 78.04
C ALA A 341 -36.24 2.83 78.39
N ASP A 342 -36.79 1.96 77.54
CA ASP A 342 -38.08 1.31 77.75
C ASP A 342 -38.08 0.45 79.03
N LEU A 343 -36.96 -0.24 79.31
CA LEU A 343 -36.80 -1.03 80.53
C LEU A 343 -36.75 -0.17 81.80
N LEU A 344 -36.10 1.00 81.73
CA LEU A 344 -36.07 1.96 82.84
C LEU A 344 -37.46 2.57 83.10
N GLU A 345 -38.19 2.94 82.06
CA GLU A 345 -39.55 3.47 82.18
C GLU A 345 -40.49 2.42 82.79
N THR A 346 -40.46 1.19 82.27
CA THR A 346 -41.21 0.06 82.84
C THR A 346 -40.85 -0.20 84.31
N GLY A 347 -39.56 -0.10 84.66
CA GLY A 347 -39.10 -0.25 86.04
C GLY A 347 -39.61 0.85 86.97
N ARG A 348 -39.76 2.07 86.44
CA ARG A 348 -40.26 3.24 87.18
C ARG A 348 -41.77 3.22 87.36
N GLU A 349 -42.54 2.73 86.37
CA GLU A 349 -43.98 2.56 86.48
C GLU A 349 -44.38 1.47 87.50
N LYS A 350 -43.47 0.54 87.79
CA LYS A 350 -43.71 -0.59 88.70
C LYS A 350 -43.27 -0.34 90.16
N MET A 351 -42.60 0.78 90.45
CA MET A 351 -42.27 1.23 91.80
C MET A 351 -43.26 2.29 92.27
#